data_AF-A0A7V3CED7-F1
#
_entry.id   AF-A0A7V3CED7-F1
#
_cell.length_a   1.000
_cell.length_b   1.000
_cell.length_c   1.000
_cell.angle_alpha   90.00
_cell.angle_beta   90.00
_cell.angle_gamma   90.00
#
_symmetry.space_group_name_H-M   'P 1'
#
loop_
_entity.id
_entity.type
_entity.pdbx_description
1 polymer ?
#
loop_
_entity_poly.entity_id
_entity_poly.type
_entity_poly.pdbx_seq_one_letter_code
_entity_poly.pdbx_strand_id
1 'polypeptide(L)' 'ETAAACTLFGATFAGIPISTTHTITGAIVGVGAVRRLSSVRWGIAGRIVWAWIFTIPASALVAAGVYALCRLFL' A
#
# COMPACT_ATOMS: atom_id res chain seq x y z
N GLU A 1 11.25 11.95 -0.76
CA GLU A 1 9.95 12.42 -1.27
C GLU A 1 9.93 12.57 -2.79
N THR A 2 10.99 13.12 -3.41
CA THR A 2 11.07 13.27 -4.88
C THR A 2 10.79 11.99 -5.65
N ALA A 3 11.36 10.85 -5.25
CA ALA A 3 11.08 9.56 -5.88
C ALA A 3 9.59 9.20 -5.83
N ALA A 4 8.93 9.40 -4.68
CA ALA A 4 7.50 9.16 -4.55
C ALA A 4 6.67 10.11 -5.43
N ALA A 5 7.02 11.40 -5.46
CA ALA A 5 6.36 12.39 -6.31
C ALA A 5 6.50 12.03 -7.80
N CYS A 6 7.71 11.69 -8.26
CA CYS A 6 7.95 11.27 -9.64
C CYS A 6 7.10 10.04 -10.02
N THR A 7 7.04 9.03 -9.16
CA THR A 7 6.20 7.84 -9.39
C THR A 7 4.71 8.20 -9.42
N LEU A 8 4.24 9.04 -8.50
CA LEU A 8 2.85 9.48 -8.43
C LEU A 8 2.42 10.26 -9.67
N PHE A 9 3.20 11.25 -10.08
CA PHE A 9 2.91 12.03 -11.28
C PHE A 9 3.04 11.20 -12.55
N GLY A 10 4.05 10.31 -12.63
CA GLY A 10 4.19 9.38 -13.76
C GLY A 10 2.99 8.45 -13.90
N ALA A 11 2.53 7.83 -12.81
CA ALA A 11 1.35 6.97 -12.82
C ALA A 11 0.06 7.73 -13.13
N THR A 12 -0.08 8.95 -12.59
CA THR A 12 -1.23 9.83 -12.88
C THR A 12 -1.29 10.18 -14.37
N PHE A 13 -0.16 10.55 -14.97
CA PHE A 13 -0.09 10.85 -16.41
C PHE A 13 -0.43 9.63 -17.26
N ALA A 14 -0.06 8.43 -16.81
CA ALA A 14 -0.41 7.17 -17.46
C ALA A 14 -1.83 6.67 -17.17
N GLY A 15 -2.61 7.35 -16.30
CA GLY A 15 -3.95 6.93 -15.90
C GLY A 15 -3.97 5.63 -15.06
N ILE A 16 -2.85 5.24 -14.47
CA ILE A 16 -2.72 3.99 -13.71
C ILE A 16 -3.06 4.26 -12.25
N PRO A 17 -4.07 3.59 -11.67
CA PRO A 17 -4.37 3.71 -10.26
C PRO A 17 -3.26 3.05 -9.43
N ILE A 18 -2.59 3.84 -8.59
CA ILE A 18 -1.54 3.36 -7.70
C ILE A 18 -1.78 3.78 -6.25
N SER A 19 -1.19 3.05 -5.32
CA SER A 19 -1.26 3.37 -3.89
C SER A 19 -0.21 4.42 -3.52
N THR A 20 -0.68 5.58 -3.02
CA THR A 20 0.18 6.64 -2.48
C THR A 20 0.92 6.20 -1.22
N THR A 21 0.27 5.39 -0.37
CA THR A 21 0.88 4.83 0.84
C THR A 21 2.06 3.91 0.50
N HIS A 22 1.89 2.96 -0.44
CA HIS A 22 2.99 2.10 -0.90
C HIS A 22 4.16 2.92 -1.44
N THR A 23 3.84 3.92 -2.26
CA THR A 23 4.83 4.76 -2.94
C THR A 23 5.65 5.58 -1.95
N ILE A 24 5.00 6.24 -0.97
CA ILE A 24 5.69 7.06 0.04
C ILE A 24 6.47 6.18 1.01
N THR A 25 5.86 5.13 1.56
CA THR A 25 6.55 4.22 2.50
C THR A 25 7.76 3.57 1.84
N GLY A 26 7.63 3.12 0.59
CA GLY A 26 8.74 2.57 -0.19
C GLY A 26 9.88 3.57 -0.38
N ALA A 27 9.56 4.83 -0.71
CA ALA A 27 10.57 5.88 -0.84
C ALA A 27 11.30 6.17 0.49
N ILE A 28 10.59 6.18 1.62
CA ILE A 28 11.20 6.38 2.96
C ILE A 28 12.14 5.22 3.30
N VAL A 29 11.70 3.97 3.11
CA VAL A 29 12.51 2.77 3.36
C VAL A 29 13.72 2.75 2.44
N GLY A 30 13.55 3.07 1.16
CA GLY A 30 14.64 3.13 0.17
C GLY A 30 15.72 4.16 0.52
N VAL A 31 15.34 5.38 0.89
CA VAL A 31 16.31 6.42 1.31
C VAL A 31 17.07 5.99 2.58
N GLY A 32 16.38 5.38 3.55
CA GLY A 32 17.03 4.83 4.74
C GLY A 32 18.04 3.74 4.39
N ALA A 33 17.67 2.82 3.48
CA ALA A 33 18.52 1.72 3.06
C ALA A 33 19.81 2.19 2.37
N VAL A 34 19.72 3.22 1.52
CA VAL A 34 20.89 3.81 0.82
C VAL A 34 21.86 4.47 1.81
N ARG A 35 21.36 5.13 2.85
CA ARG A 35 22.24 5.75 3.86
C ARG A 35 22.93 4.69 4.73
N ARG A 36 22.15 3.77 5.29
CA ARG A 36 22.63 2.62 6.08
C ARG A 36 21.48 1.66 6.31
N LEU A 37 21.66 0.38 5.98
CA LEU A 37 20.63 -0.65 6.18
C LEU A 37 20.09 -0.69 7.62
N SER A 38 20.93 -0.48 8.63
CA SER A 38 20.49 -0.48 10.04
C SER A 38 19.68 0.75 10.46
N SER A 39 19.63 1.81 9.63
CA SER A 39 18.79 2.99 9.89
C SER A 39 17.31 2.72 9.59
N VAL A 40 17.03 1.68 8.80
CA VAL A 40 15.67 1.25 8.51
C VAL A 40 15.14 0.42 9.67
N ARG A 41 13.93 0.75 10.11
CA ARG A 41 13.19 -0.04 11.12
C ARG A 41 12.52 -1.25 10.47
N TRP A 42 13.31 -2.27 10.15
CA TRP A 42 12.84 -3.47 9.42
C TRP A 42 11.65 -4.17 10.06
N GLY A 43 11.57 -4.20 11.40
CA GLY A 43 10.41 -4.76 12.10
C GLY A 43 9.09 -4.01 11.80
N ILE A 44 9.15 -2.70 11.61
CA ILE A 44 7.97 -1.90 11.23
C ILE A 44 7.68 -2.09 9.75
N ALA A 45 8.69 -2.00 8.89
CA ALA A 45 8.53 -2.22 7.44
C ALA A 45 7.89 -3.58 7.14
N GLY A 46 8.33 -4.65 7.81
CA GLY A 46 7.74 -5.97 7.67
C GLY A 46 6.29 -6.04 8.13
N ARG A 47 5.94 -5.44 9.29
CA ARG A 47 4.54 -5.37 9.75
C ARG A 47 3.64 -4.64 8.76
N ILE A 48 4.14 -3.56 8.15
CA ILE A 48 3.41 -2.80 7.12
C ILE A 48 3.13 -3.70 5.90
N VAL A 49 4.14 -4.43 5.41
CA VAL A 49 3.98 -5.35 4.27
C VAL A 49 2.95 -6.43 4.56
N TRP A 50 3.00 -7.03 5.75
CA TRP A 50 1.99 -8.01 6.16
C TRP A 50 0.59 -7.39 6.25
N ALA A 51 0.46 -6.18 6.79
CA ALA A 51 -0.82 -5.48 6.81
C ALA A 51 -1.38 -5.27 5.40
N TRP A 52 -0.56 -4.88 4.43
CA TRP A 52 -0.99 -4.74 3.03
C TRP A 52 -1.53 -6.05 2.47
N ILE A 53 -0.83 -7.16 2.70
CA ILE A 53 -1.27 -8.49 2.25
C ILE A 53 -2.60 -8.88 2.91
N PHE A 54 -2.76 -8.67 4.22
CA PHE A 54 -3.99 -9.06 4.94
C PHE A 54 -5.18 -8.15 4.64
N THR A 55 -4.97 -6.88 4.31
CA THR A 55 -6.07 -5.95 4.00
C THR A 55 -6.84 -6.34 2.75
N ILE A 56 -6.20 -6.96 1.75
CA ILE A 56 -6.88 -7.41 0.52
C ILE A 56 -7.93 -8.50 0.79
N PRO A 57 -7.60 -9.67 1.37
CA PRO A 57 -8.58 -10.71 1.66
C PRO A 57 -9.60 -10.24 2.69
N ALA A 58 -9.20 -9.46 3.70
CA ALA A 58 -10.15 -8.91 4.68
C ALA A 58 -11.20 -8.02 3.98
N SER A 59 -10.78 -7.12 3.10
CA SER A 59 -11.70 -6.27 2.34
C SER A 59 -12.59 -7.07 1.40
N ALA A 60 -12.05 -8.11 0.74
CA ALA A 60 -12.81 -8.99 -0.13
C ALA A 60 -13.90 -9.77 0.64
N LEU A 61 -13.57 -10.30 1.82
CA LEU A 61 -14.52 -11.02 2.68
C LEU A 61 -15.63 -10.10 3.19
N VAL A 62 -15.28 -8.89 3.62
CA VAL A 62 -16.27 -7.89 4.05
C VAL A 62 -17.18 -7.51 2.89
N ALA A 63 -16.62 -7.22 1.71
CA ALA A 63 -17.41 -6.89 0.52
C ALA A 63 -18.36 -8.04 0.12
N ALA A 64 -17.88 -9.29 0.13
CA ALA A 64 -18.69 -10.46 -0.16
C ALA A 64 -19.83 -10.65 0.85
N GLY A 65 -19.54 -10.48 2.14
CA GLY A 65 -20.55 -10.59 3.22
C GLY A 65 -21.63 -9.51 3.11
N VAL A 66 -21.24 -8.26 2.86
CA VAL A 66 -22.19 -7.15 2.64
C VAL A 66 -23.03 -7.38 1.39
N TYR A 67 -22.42 -7.80 0.28
CA TYR A 67 -23.15 -8.11 -0.95
C TYR A 67 -24.18 -9.22 -0.75
N ALA A 68 -23.79 -10.31 -0.08
CA ALA A 68 -24.69 -11.42 0.23
C ALA A 68 -25.87 -10.97 1.11
N LEU A 69 -25.61 -10.12 2.12
CA LEU A 69 -26.65 -9.56 2.97
C LEU A 69 -27.61 -8.66 2.18
N CYS A 70 -27.10 -7.74 1.36
CA CYS A 70 -27.95 -6.88 0.53
C CYS A 70 -28.84 -7.69 -0.43
N ARG A 71 -28.33 -8.80 -0.98
CA ARG A 71 -29.10 -9.70 -1.85
C ARG A 71 -30.23 -10.45 -1.14
N LEU A 72 -30.22 -10.54 0.19
CA LEU A 72 -31.35 -11.14 0.92
C LEU A 72 -32.55 -10.19 1.02
N PHE A 73 -32.33 -8.88 0.87
CA PHE A 73 -33.36 -7.85 1.00
C PHE A 73 -33.78 -7.21 -0.34
N LEU A 74 -32.99 -7.38 -1.40
CA LEU A 74 -33.30 -6.99 -2.79
C LEU A 74 -33.79 -8.20 -3.58
#